data_AF-A0A9Q9I8M6-F1
#
_entry.id   AF-A0A9Q9I8M6-F1
#
_cell.length_a   1.000
_cell.length_b   1.000
_cell.length_c   1.000
_cell.angle_alpha   90.00
_cell.angle_beta   90.00
_cell.angle_gamma   90.00
#
_symmetry.space_group_name_H-M   'P 1'
#
loop_
_entity.id
_entity.type
_entity.pdbx_description
1 polymer ?
#
loop_
_entity_poly.entity_id
_entity_poly.type
_entity_poly.pdbx_seq_one_letter_code
_entity_poly.pdbx_strand_id
1 'polypeptide(L)'
;MRYVDDLDADAYLDNLPRLAEQLPPGARAFATDPAHYDFTGLRCVKDLTVGAVRRDEPAGTVDIRYTGNPWKHDEDLVVRYTGVTRVDLADIGPIRLDELLPAPEGCRHEVAGLNGTIVVVCADLTASWQRVPRDDDPPPGSWTPLLYLGDRWNWLGRSTADGAWVVGVPHRRAEPVEDRMDALLHVLARPWREARCQWPDGAPPLDGVVRHAISEAFDSWPGWCALDWLERGYPLSGELRAALQAVRRGDQTRRKRASALLRRHEQ
;
A
#
# COMPACT_ATOMS: atom_id res chain seq x y z
N MET A 1 22.93 -3.00 -23.27
CA MET A 1 21.52 -3.37 -23.14
C MET A 1 20.89 -2.38 -22.18
N ARG A 2 20.27 -1.31 -22.71
CA ARG A 2 19.56 -0.33 -21.89
C ARG A 2 18.27 -0.99 -21.43
N TYR A 3 18.07 -1.12 -20.12
CA TYR A 3 16.73 -1.28 -19.58
C TYR A 3 15.95 -0.06 -20.09
N VAL A 4 14.91 -0.30 -20.90
CA VAL A 4 13.90 0.72 -21.15
C VAL A 4 13.17 0.83 -19.81
N ASP A 5 13.61 1.79 -18.99
CA ASP A 5 12.95 2.16 -17.75
C ASP A 5 11.47 2.42 -18.06
N ASP A 6 10.63 1.84 -17.20
CA ASP A 6 9.17 1.84 -17.13
C ASP A 6 8.38 2.43 -18.32
N LEU A 7 7.48 1.62 -18.87
CA LEU A 7 6.30 2.16 -19.55
C LEU A 7 5.58 3.10 -18.57
N ASP A 8 5.62 4.39 -18.89
CA ASP A 8 5.10 5.50 -18.08
C ASP A 8 3.69 5.86 -18.52
N ALA A 9 2.76 5.94 -17.56
CA ALA A 9 1.36 6.26 -17.80
C ALA A 9 1.10 7.78 -17.83
N ASP A 10 2.07 8.63 -17.46
CA ASP A 10 1.87 10.08 -17.29
C ASP A 10 1.26 10.73 -18.53
N ALA A 11 1.77 10.41 -19.73
CA ALA A 11 1.25 10.96 -20.98
C ALA A 11 -0.22 10.53 -21.24
N TYR A 12 -0.59 9.31 -20.87
CA TYR A 12 -1.96 8.84 -20.96
C TYR A 12 -2.85 9.53 -19.92
N LEU A 13 -2.38 9.63 -18.67
CA LEU A 13 -3.12 10.27 -17.57
C LEU A 13 -3.37 11.76 -17.83
N ASP A 14 -2.41 12.48 -18.40
CA ASP A 14 -2.56 13.87 -18.83
C ASP A 14 -3.67 14.03 -19.89
N ASN A 15 -3.86 13.02 -20.74
CA ASN A 15 -4.87 13.00 -21.79
C ASN A 15 -6.21 12.37 -21.35
N LEU A 16 -6.22 11.62 -20.25
CA LEU A 16 -7.35 10.83 -19.80
C LEU A 16 -8.63 11.67 -19.65
N PRO A 17 -8.64 12.91 -19.12
CA PRO A 17 -9.85 13.73 -19.07
C PRO A 17 -10.53 13.90 -20.44
N ARG A 18 -9.75 14.14 -21.50
CA ARG A 18 -10.26 14.30 -22.88
C ARG A 18 -10.66 12.96 -23.51
N LEU A 19 -9.93 11.89 -23.22
CA LEU A 19 -10.24 10.55 -23.72
C LEU A 19 -11.53 10.02 -23.08
N ALA A 20 -11.68 10.20 -21.76
CA ALA A 20 -12.80 9.74 -20.97
C ALA A 20 -14.15 10.24 -21.51
N GLU A 21 -14.23 11.48 -22.01
CA GLU A 21 -15.44 12.03 -22.62
C GLU A 21 -15.95 11.22 -23.82
N GLN A 22 -15.03 10.56 -24.54
CA GLN A 22 -15.30 9.77 -25.74
C GLN A 22 -15.41 8.26 -25.44
N LEU A 23 -15.07 7.83 -24.23
CA LEU A 23 -15.19 6.43 -23.83
C LEU A 23 -16.65 6.04 -23.52
N PRO A 24 -17.06 4.80 -23.86
CA PRO A 24 -18.29 4.19 -23.36
C PRO A 24 -18.37 4.23 -21.82
N PRO A 25 -19.59 4.17 -21.22
CA PRO A 25 -19.77 4.34 -19.79
C PRO A 25 -18.92 3.40 -18.92
N GLY A 26 -18.85 2.12 -19.26
CA GLY A 26 -18.11 1.13 -18.48
C GLY A 26 -16.59 1.30 -18.59
N ALA A 27 -16.10 1.47 -19.82
CA ALA A 27 -14.70 1.82 -20.09
C ALA A 27 -14.28 3.11 -19.38
N ARG A 28 -15.11 4.14 -19.42
CA ARG A 28 -14.88 5.41 -18.71
C ARG A 28 -14.76 5.20 -17.21
N ALA A 29 -15.71 4.50 -16.61
CA ALA A 29 -15.70 4.21 -15.18
C ALA A 29 -14.44 3.45 -14.76
N PHE A 30 -14.02 2.47 -15.56
CA PHE A 30 -12.80 1.69 -15.30
C PHE A 30 -11.52 2.52 -15.44
N ALA A 31 -11.38 3.31 -16.51
CA ALA A 31 -10.19 4.11 -16.78
C ALA A 31 -10.04 5.29 -15.80
N THR A 32 -11.14 5.81 -15.25
CA THR A 32 -11.13 6.99 -14.37
C THR A 32 -11.21 6.63 -12.88
N ASP A 33 -11.21 5.34 -12.52
CA ASP A 33 -11.17 4.93 -11.12
C ASP A 33 -9.84 5.41 -10.50
N PRO A 34 -9.87 6.26 -9.45
CA PRO A 34 -8.65 6.79 -8.83
C PRO A 34 -7.69 5.71 -8.33
N ALA A 35 -8.20 4.53 -7.96
CA ALA A 35 -7.37 3.44 -7.45
C ALA A 35 -6.62 2.69 -8.58
N HIS A 36 -7.04 2.83 -9.84
CA HIS A 36 -6.50 2.10 -10.99
C HIS A 36 -5.00 2.41 -11.21
N TYR A 37 -4.63 3.67 -11.05
CA TYR A 37 -3.26 4.18 -11.27
C TYR A 37 -2.56 4.61 -9.97
N ASP A 38 -3.18 4.40 -8.80
CA ASP A 38 -2.51 4.58 -7.52
C ASP A 38 -1.51 3.43 -7.30
N PHE A 39 -0.24 3.66 -7.61
CA PHE A 39 0.84 2.68 -7.43
C PHE A 39 0.94 2.11 -6.00
N THR A 40 0.40 2.85 -5.01
CA THR A 40 0.33 2.49 -3.60
C THR A 40 -1.04 2.03 -3.15
N GLY A 41 -1.96 1.77 -4.08
CA GLY A 41 -3.28 1.16 -3.85
C GLY A 41 -3.33 -0.34 -4.16
N LEU A 42 -4.11 -1.10 -3.38
CA LEU A 42 -4.32 -2.55 -3.56
C LEU A 42 -5.02 -2.90 -4.88
N ARG A 43 -5.65 -1.90 -5.51
CA ARG A 43 -6.40 -2.01 -6.78
C ARG A 43 -5.67 -1.34 -7.96
N CYS A 44 -4.36 -1.16 -7.83
CA CYS A 44 -3.51 -0.78 -8.96
C CYS A 44 -3.45 -1.94 -9.96
N VAL A 45 -3.56 -1.67 -11.27
CA VAL A 45 -3.46 -2.73 -12.28
C VAL A 45 -2.02 -3.20 -12.55
N LYS A 46 -1.03 -2.39 -12.17
CA LYS A 46 0.39 -2.73 -12.37
C LYS A 46 0.76 -3.99 -11.57
N ASP A 47 1.56 -4.86 -12.18
CA ASP A 47 2.03 -6.13 -11.64
C ASP A 47 0.96 -7.24 -11.51
N LEU A 48 -0.26 -7.01 -12.01
CA LEU A 48 -1.19 -8.12 -12.25
C LEU A 48 -0.69 -8.99 -13.42
N THR A 49 -1.07 -10.27 -13.44
CA THR A 49 -0.70 -11.21 -14.52
C THR A 49 -1.93 -11.84 -15.12
N VAL A 50 -1.92 -12.19 -16.41
CA VAL A 50 -3.05 -12.88 -17.04
C VAL A 50 -3.22 -14.28 -16.42
N GLY A 51 -4.36 -14.51 -15.76
CA GLY A 51 -4.65 -15.77 -15.08
C GLY A 51 -5.64 -16.66 -15.83
N ALA A 52 -6.65 -16.09 -16.48
CA ALA A 52 -7.59 -16.84 -17.31
C ALA A 52 -8.20 -15.97 -18.39
N VAL A 53 -8.49 -16.55 -19.55
CA VAL A 53 -9.26 -15.91 -20.63
C VAL A 53 -10.42 -16.83 -20.99
N ARG A 54 -11.63 -16.29 -21.05
CA ARG A 54 -12.83 -17.00 -21.50
C ARG A 54 -13.47 -16.22 -22.64
N ARG A 55 -13.88 -16.91 -23.70
CA ARG A 55 -14.55 -16.33 -24.86
C ARG A 55 -15.91 -16.98 -25.01
N ASP A 56 -16.92 -16.18 -25.26
CA ASP A 56 -18.25 -16.61 -25.66
C ASP A 56 -18.55 -15.94 -27.01
N GLU A 57 -18.22 -16.64 -28.09
CA GLU A 57 -18.39 -16.13 -29.46
C GLU A 57 -19.86 -15.87 -29.80
N PRO A 58 -20.83 -16.75 -29.47
CA PRO A 58 -22.25 -16.46 -29.67
C PRO A 58 -22.72 -15.18 -28.98
N ALA A 59 -22.27 -14.92 -27.75
CA ALA A 59 -22.61 -13.70 -27.02
C ALA A 59 -21.75 -12.49 -27.42
N GLY A 60 -20.68 -12.70 -28.19
CA GLY A 60 -19.72 -11.65 -28.54
C GLY A 60 -19.00 -11.07 -27.31
N THR A 61 -18.69 -11.91 -26.31
CA THR A 61 -18.05 -11.48 -25.05
C THR A 61 -16.71 -12.16 -24.80
N VAL A 62 -15.85 -11.46 -24.08
CA VAL A 62 -14.58 -11.99 -23.58
C VAL A 62 -14.42 -11.58 -22.12
N ASP A 63 -14.04 -12.52 -21.27
CA ASP A 63 -13.67 -12.27 -19.89
C ASP A 63 -12.17 -12.53 -19.74
N ILE A 64 -11.41 -11.54 -19.26
CA ILE A 64 -10.01 -11.70 -18.86
C ILE A 64 -9.93 -11.53 -17.34
N ARG A 65 -9.40 -12.54 -16.68
CA ARG A 65 -9.02 -12.47 -15.26
C ARG A 65 -7.53 -12.19 -15.16
N TYR A 66 -7.19 -11.09 -14.51
CA TYR A 66 -5.84 -10.71 -14.13
C TYR A 66 -5.63 -11.06 -12.66
N THR A 67 -4.72 -11.98 -12.40
CA THR A 67 -4.38 -12.46 -11.07
C THR A 67 -3.52 -11.45 -10.32
N GLY A 68 -3.94 -11.15 -9.09
CA GLY A 68 -3.20 -10.32 -8.16
C GLY A 68 -1.96 -11.02 -7.63
N ASN A 69 -0.80 -10.35 -7.66
CA ASN A 69 0.36 -10.89 -6.96
C ASN A 69 0.14 -10.88 -5.44
N PRO A 70 0.64 -11.88 -4.68
CA PRO A 70 0.32 -11.99 -3.26
C PRO A 70 0.82 -10.85 -2.38
N TRP A 71 1.86 -10.14 -2.80
CA TRP A 71 2.53 -9.15 -1.96
C TRP A 71 1.90 -7.75 -2.04
N LYS A 72 1.10 -7.47 -3.08
CA LYS A 72 0.50 -6.16 -3.35
C LYS A 72 -1.02 -6.18 -3.44
N HIS A 73 -1.60 -7.22 -4.01
CA HIS A 73 -3.04 -7.29 -4.27
C HIS A 73 -3.66 -8.33 -3.32
N ASP A 74 -4.95 -8.26 -3.05
CA ASP A 74 -5.75 -9.30 -2.38
C ASP A 74 -7.02 -9.68 -3.15
N GLU A 75 -7.22 -9.01 -4.28
CA GLU A 75 -8.29 -9.23 -5.22
C GLU A 75 -7.66 -9.49 -6.61
N ASP A 76 -8.32 -10.34 -7.39
CA ASP A 76 -8.10 -10.45 -8.83
C ASP A 76 -8.97 -9.40 -9.53
N LEU A 77 -8.47 -8.86 -10.64
CA LEU A 77 -9.27 -8.02 -11.53
C LEU A 77 -9.91 -8.89 -12.61
N VAL A 78 -11.22 -8.83 -12.75
CA VAL A 78 -11.96 -9.45 -13.87
C VAL A 78 -12.51 -8.35 -14.75
N VAL A 79 -12.07 -8.33 -16.00
CA VAL A 79 -12.58 -7.43 -17.05
C VAL A 79 -13.43 -8.25 -18.02
N ARG A 80 -14.70 -7.88 -18.14
CA ARG A 80 -15.64 -8.44 -19.12
C ARG A 80 -15.85 -7.44 -20.24
N TYR A 81 -15.50 -7.83 -21.45
CA TYR A 81 -15.69 -7.09 -22.69
C TYR A 81 -16.96 -7.56 -23.40
N THR A 82 -17.72 -6.62 -23.96
CA THR A 82 -18.98 -6.89 -24.67
C THR A 82 -18.96 -6.28 -26.07
N GLY A 83 -19.62 -6.91 -27.04
CA GLY A 83 -19.58 -6.47 -28.44
C GLY A 83 -18.15 -6.52 -28.99
N VAL A 84 -17.42 -7.59 -28.69
CA VAL A 84 -16.01 -7.73 -29.03
C VAL A 84 -15.85 -7.97 -30.53
N THR A 85 -15.09 -7.10 -31.20
CA THR A 85 -14.82 -7.18 -32.65
C THR A 85 -13.40 -7.61 -32.96
N ARG A 86 -12.46 -7.46 -32.01
CA ARG A 86 -11.07 -7.90 -32.15
C ARG A 86 -10.47 -8.27 -30.80
N VAL A 87 -9.69 -9.35 -30.78
CA VAL A 87 -8.93 -9.80 -29.61
C VAL A 87 -7.58 -10.34 -30.06
N ASP A 88 -6.52 -9.60 -29.74
CA ASP A 88 -5.15 -10.06 -29.90
C ASP A 88 -4.60 -10.38 -28.50
N LEU A 89 -4.44 -11.67 -28.22
CA LEU A 89 -3.85 -12.12 -26.96
C LEU A 89 -2.36 -12.34 -27.13
N ALA A 90 -1.60 -11.94 -26.12
CA ALA A 90 -0.18 -12.23 -25.98
C ALA A 90 0.10 -12.70 -24.55
N ASP A 91 1.17 -13.48 -24.37
CA ASP A 91 1.77 -13.64 -23.05
C ASP A 91 2.58 -12.37 -22.76
N ILE A 92 2.01 -11.48 -21.96
CA ILE A 92 2.59 -10.16 -21.68
C ILE A 92 3.46 -10.15 -20.41
N GLY A 93 3.45 -11.23 -19.62
CA GLY A 93 3.98 -11.20 -18.26
C GLY A 93 3.19 -10.26 -17.33
N PRO A 94 3.81 -9.63 -16.32
CA PRO A 94 3.13 -8.66 -15.47
C PRO A 94 2.77 -7.38 -16.23
N ILE A 95 1.57 -6.84 -15.96
CA ILE A 95 1.09 -5.57 -16.53
C ILE A 95 2.05 -4.44 -16.13
N ARG A 96 2.42 -3.63 -17.12
CA ARG A 96 3.21 -2.42 -16.96
C ARG A 96 2.39 -1.16 -17.26
N LEU A 97 1.49 -1.26 -18.24
CA LEU A 97 0.67 -0.15 -18.72
C LEU A 97 -0.72 -0.68 -19.13
N ASP A 98 -1.75 0.10 -18.82
CA ASP A 98 -3.15 -0.18 -19.12
C ASP A 98 -3.80 1.11 -19.65
N GLU A 99 -4.22 1.09 -20.91
CA GLU A 99 -4.78 2.26 -21.60
C GLU A 99 -6.08 1.93 -22.31
N LEU A 100 -7.07 2.81 -22.13
CA LEU A 100 -8.34 2.76 -22.85
C LEU A 100 -8.45 3.94 -23.81
N LEU A 101 -8.53 3.60 -25.09
CA LEU A 101 -8.62 4.57 -26.18
C LEU A 101 -10.02 4.51 -26.82
N PRO A 102 -10.60 5.66 -27.23
CA PRO A 102 -11.81 5.66 -28.04
C PRO A 102 -11.61 4.93 -29.37
N ALA A 103 -12.63 4.19 -29.80
CA ALA A 103 -12.66 3.53 -31.10
C ALA A 103 -14.03 3.76 -31.78
N PRO A 104 -14.15 3.65 -33.11
CA PRO A 104 -15.40 3.99 -33.82
C PRO A 104 -16.66 3.29 -33.28
N GLU A 105 -16.53 2.06 -32.78
CA GLU A 105 -17.66 1.24 -32.29
C GLU A 105 -17.65 1.07 -30.76
N GLY A 106 -16.83 1.84 -30.03
CA GLY A 106 -16.73 1.73 -28.57
C GLY A 106 -15.34 2.14 -28.07
N CYS A 107 -14.57 1.17 -27.62
CA CYS A 107 -13.22 1.40 -27.11
C CYS A 107 -12.23 0.32 -27.54
N ARG A 108 -10.95 0.69 -27.45
CA ARG A 108 -9.79 -0.18 -27.61
C ARG A 108 -9.03 -0.19 -26.29
N HIS A 109 -8.97 -1.36 -25.67
CA HIS A 109 -8.21 -1.61 -24.45
C HIS A 109 -6.85 -2.19 -24.81
N GLU A 110 -5.79 -1.51 -24.42
CA GLU A 110 -4.41 -1.96 -24.57
C GLU A 110 -3.81 -2.25 -23.20
N VAL A 111 -3.40 -3.49 -22.99
CA VAL A 111 -2.71 -3.91 -21.77
C VAL A 111 -1.33 -4.38 -22.14
N ALA A 112 -0.32 -3.55 -21.87
CA ALA A 112 1.07 -3.84 -22.19
C ALA A 112 1.81 -4.36 -20.95
N GLY A 113 2.58 -5.42 -21.15
CA GLY A 113 3.48 -5.99 -20.16
C GLY A 113 4.92 -6.04 -20.67
N LEU A 114 5.77 -6.82 -20.00
CA LEU A 114 7.19 -6.96 -20.37
C LEU A 114 7.40 -7.61 -21.76
N ASN A 115 6.52 -8.54 -22.13
CA ASN A 115 6.75 -9.45 -23.27
C ASN A 115 5.82 -9.19 -24.46
N GLY A 116 4.88 -8.24 -24.34
CA GLY A 116 3.93 -7.95 -25.40
C GLY A 116 2.74 -7.13 -24.92
N THR A 117 1.71 -7.08 -25.76
CA THR A 117 0.49 -6.30 -25.51
C THR A 117 -0.74 -7.14 -25.84
N ILE A 118 -1.71 -7.14 -24.94
CA ILE A 118 -3.07 -7.59 -25.21
C ILE A 118 -3.85 -6.41 -25.78
N VAL A 119 -4.58 -6.63 -26.87
CA VAL A 119 -5.46 -5.64 -27.47
C VAL A 119 -6.86 -6.21 -27.59
N VAL A 120 -7.84 -5.51 -27.02
CA VAL A 120 -9.26 -5.84 -27.17
C VAL A 120 -9.99 -4.63 -27.75
N VAL A 121 -10.71 -4.82 -28.85
CA VAL A 121 -11.64 -3.80 -29.40
C VAL A 121 -13.06 -4.29 -29.13
N CYS A 122 -13.85 -3.46 -28.46
CA CYS A 122 -15.17 -3.83 -27.97
C CYS A 122 -16.12 -2.63 -27.89
N ALA A 123 -17.41 -2.90 -27.77
CA ALA A 123 -18.43 -1.87 -27.61
C ALA A 123 -18.34 -1.18 -26.24
N ASP A 124 -18.17 -1.97 -25.18
CA ASP A 124 -17.94 -1.50 -23.82
C ASP A 124 -17.36 -2.65 -22.96
N LEU A 125 -16.89 -2.31 -21.75
CA LEU A 125 -16.42 -3.27 -20.76
C LEU A 125 -16.99 -3.00 -19.37
N THR A 126 -16.92 -4.02 -18.52
CA THR A 126 -17.16 -3.89 -17.09
C THR A 126 -16.00 -4.51 -16.33
N ALA A 127 -15.60 -3.90 -15.23
CA ALA A 127 -14.50 -4.35 -14.40
C ALA A 127 -14.99 -4.62 -12.98
N SER A 128 -14.52 -5.71 -12.38
CA SER A 128 -14.80 -6.05 -10.99
C SER A 128 -13.55 -6.59 -10.32
N TRP A 129 -13.27 -6.10 -9.11
CA TRP A 129 -12.28 -6.69 -8.22
C TRP A 129 -12.94 -7.81 -7.42
N GLN A 130 -12.33 -8.98 -7.41
CA GLN A 130 -12.86 -10.19 -6.77
C GLN A 130 -11.82 -10.73 -5.80
N ARG A 131 -12.17 -10.76 -4.50
CA ARG A 131 -11.29 -11.34 -3.48
C ARG A 131 -10.96 -12.79 -3.81
N VAL A 132 -9.67 -13.11 -3.75
CA VAL A 132 -9.17 -14.47 -3.90
C VAL A 132 -8.66 -14.97 -2.55
N PRO A 133 -9.31 -15.97 -1.94
CA PRO A 133 -8.78 -16.60 -0.73
C PRO A 133 -7.40 -17.19 -0.98
N ARG A 134 -6.47 -16.98 -0.05
CA ARG A 134 -5.13 -17.57 -0.09
C ARG A 134 -4.93 -18.59 1.02
N ASP A 135 -3.97 -19.48 0.82
CA ASP A 135 -3.62 -20.48 1.83
C ASP A 135 -3.05 -19.85 3.11
N ASP A 136 -2.46 -18.65 3.00
CA ASP A 136 -1.96 -17.84 4.12
C ASP A 136 -2.95 -16.75 4.59
N ASP A 137 -4.16 -16.71 4.03
CA ASP A 137 -5.21 -15.83 4.53
C ASP A 137 -5.51 -16.22 5.99
N PRO A 138 -5.53 -15.25 6.90
CA PRO A 138 -5.88 -15.55 8.26
C PRO A 138 -7.39 -15.79 8.35
N PRO A 139 -7.87 -16.49 9.39
CA PRO A 139 -9.30 -16.58 9.64
C PRO A 139 -9.90 -15.16 9.67
N PRO A 140 -11.05 -14.91 9.02
CA PRO A 140 -11.72 -13.63 9.09
C PRO A 140 -11.89 -13.17 10.55
N GLY A 141 -11.49 -11.93 10.84
CA GLY A 141 -11.59 -11.38 12.20
C GLY A 141 -10.59 -11.93 13.21
N SER A 142 -9.52 -12.60 12.78
CA SER A 142 -8.42 -13.07 13.65
C SER A 142 -7.56 -11.94 14.24
N TRP A 143 -7.63 -10.74 13.66
CA TRP A 143 -7.03 -9.52 14.20
C TRP A 143 -7.73 -8.28 13.61
N THR A 144 -7.53 -7.12 14.23
CA THR A 144 -8.08 -5.83 13.80
C THR A 144 -6.93 -4.91 13.39
N PRO A 145 -6.81 -4.51 12.11
CA PRO A 145 -5.84 -3.51 11.69
C PRO A 145 -6.21 -2.15 12.28
N LEU A 146 -5.22 -1.45 12.86
CA LEU A 146 -5.43 -0.17 13.54
C LEU A 146 -4.64 0.98 12.91
N LEU A 147 -3.44 0.69 12.41
CA LEU A 147 -2.54 1.70 11.85
C LEU A 147 -1.82 1.16 10.63
N TYR A 148 -1.91 1.87 9.51
CA TYR A 148 -1.10 1.61 8.33
C TYR A 148 0.33 2.11 8.56
N LEU A 149 1.33 1.25 8.30
CA LEU A 149 2.74 1.56 8.52
C LEU A 149 3.41 2.20 7.28
N GLY A 150 2.75 2.22 6.13
CA GLY A 150 3.23 2.97 4.96
C GLY A 150 4.31 2.28 4.13
N ASP A 151 4.87 1.15 4.59
CA ASP A 151 5.78 0.33 3.79
C ASP A 151 5.15 -1.03 3.50
N ARG A 152 5.33 -1.53 2.26
CA ARG A 152 4.96 -2.89 1.85
C ARG A 152 3.59 -3.37 2.34
N TRP A 153 2.61 -2.48 2.42
CA TRP A 153 1.25 -2.83 2.83
C TRP A 153 1.13 -3.33 4.28
N ASN A 154 2.13 -3.05 5.13
CA ASN A 154 2.12 -3.48 6.53
C ASN A 154 1.18 -2.61 7.36
N TRP A 155 0.48 -3.26 8.29
CA TRP A 155 -0.37 -2.65 9.29
C TRP A 155 0.02 -3.16 10.66
N LEU A 156 -0.08 -2.27 11.65
CA LEU A 156 -0.06 -2.60 13.06
C LEU A 156 -1.51 -2.76 13.53
N GLY A 157 -1.79 -3.83 14.28
CA GLY A 157 -3.13 -4.12 14.77
C GLY A 157 -3.14 -4.98 16.02
N ARG A 158 -4.33 -5.47 16.37
CA ARG A 158 -4.56 -6.29 17.57
C ARG A 158 -5.12 -7.66 17.22
N SER A 159 -4.47 -8.72 17.65
CA SER A 159 -5.02 -10.07 17.64
C SER A 159 -6.37 -10.10 18.36
N THR A 160 -7.38 -10.74 17.79
CA THR A 160 -8.69 -10.89 18.45
C THR A 160 -8.71 -12.04 19.45
N ALA A 161 -7.74 -12.96 19.37
CA ALA A 161 -7.65 -14.10 20.27
C ALA A 161 -7.21 -13.70 21.68
N ASP A 162 -6.22 -12.80 21.77
CA ASP A 162 -5.55 -12.45 23.03
C ASP A 162 -5.27 -10.94 23.20
N GLY A 163 -5.62 -10.12 22.22
CA GLY A 163 -5.35 -8.68 22.25
C GLY A 163 -3.87 -8.32 22.07
N ALA A 164 -3.01 -9.27 21.70
CA ALA A 164 -1.60 -9.00 21.44
C ALA A 164 -1.44 -8.04 20.25
N TRP A 165 -0.37 -7.25 20.26
CA TRP A 165 -0.02 -6.44 19.09
C TRP A 165 0.57 -7.34 18.01
N VAL A 166 0.12 -7.12 16.78
CA VAL A 166 0.57 -7.88 15.62
C VAL A 166 0.90 -6.93 14.48
N VAL A 167 1.87 -7.32 13.65
CA VAL A 167 2.16 -6.69 12.36
C VAL A 167 1.74 -7.66 11.28
N GLY A 168 0.96 -7.17 10.32
CA GLY A 168 0.53 -7.98 9.21
C GLY A 168 0.01 -7.13 8.06
N VAL A 169 -0.28 -7.79 6.95
CA VAL A 169 -1.07 -7.22 5.87
C VAL A 169 -2.52 -7.65 6.12
N PRO A 170 -3.57 -6.83 5.93
CA PRO A 170 -4.94 -7.12 6.40
C PRO A 170 -5.50 -8.48 5.95
N HIS A 171 -5.00 -8.98 4.83
CA HIS A 171 -5.37 -10.26 4.22
C HIS A 171 -4.33 -11.37 4.42
N ARG A 172 -3.34 -11.21 5.30
CA ARG A 172 -2.35 -12.24 5.65
C ARG A 172 -2.35 -12.50 7.14
N ARG A 173 -1.86 -13.68 7.54
CA ARG A 173 -1.55 -13.97 8.93
C ARG A 173 -0.69 -12.86 9.52
N ALA A 174 -1.23 -12.19 10.52
CA ALA A 174 -0.48 -11.22 11.29
C ALA A 174 0.45 -11.97 12.24
N GLU A 175 1.68 -11.47 12.34
CA GLU A 175 2.71 -12.02 13.18
C GLU A 175 2.83 -11.15 14.43
N PRO A 176 3.18 -11.71 15.60
CA PRO A 176 3.50 -10.92 16.78
C PRO A 176 4.51 -9.82 16.44
N VAL A 177 4.32 -8.63 17.02
CA VAL A 177 5.24 -7.49 16.81
C VAL A 177 6.68 -7.87 17.11
N GLU A 178 6.89 -8.70 18.13
CA GLU A 178 8.19 -9.18 18.58
C GLU A 178 8.93 -9.95 17.49
N ASP A 179 8.20 -10.74 16.69
CA ASP A 179 8.74 -11.54 15.59
C ASP A 179 8.99 -10.70 14.32
N ARG A 180 8.40 -9.49 14.26
CA ARG A 180 8.50 -8.55 13.12
C ARG A 180 9.21 -7.25 13.45
N MET A 181 9.97 -7.22 14.54
CA MET A 181 10.68 -6.03 15.01
C MET A 181 11.56 -5.43 13.91
N ASP A 182 12.27 -6.24 13.13
CA ASP A 182 13.14 -5.77 12.04
C ASP A 182 12.35 -5.11 10.90
N ALA A 183 11.16 -5.61 10.58
CA ALA A 183 10.28 -5.00 9.59
C ALA A 183 9.74 -3.66 10.09
N LEU A 184 9.28 -3.60 11.34
CA LEU A 184 8.85 -2.38 12.03
C LEU A 184 9.97 -1.34 12.08
N LEU A 185 11.18 -1.77 12.44
CA LEU A 185 12.35 -0.90 12.45
C LEU A 185 12.74 -0.46 11.06
N HIS A 186 12.56 -1.26 10.00
CA HIS A 186 12.81 -0.82 8.63
C HIS A 186 11.88 0.32 8.20
N VAL A 187 10.59 0.23 8.57
CA VAL A 187 9.60 1.29 8.34
C VAL A 187 10.01 2.58 9.04
N LEU A 188 10.32 2.45 10.33
CA LEU A 188 10.74 3.55 11.20
C LEU A 188 12.16 4.05 10.85
N ALA A 189 12.94 3.23 10.13
CA ALA A 189 14.32 3.51 9.78
C ALA A 189 14.46 4.52 8.62
N ARG A 190 13.41 4.78 7.85
CA ARG A 190 13.47 5.83 6.81
C ARG A 190 13.58 7.23 7.47
N PRO A 191 12.69 7.61 8.40
CA PRO A 191 12.91 8.76 9.28
C PRO A 191 14.26 8.70 10.01
N TRP A 192 14.69 7.52 10.47
CA TRP A 192 15.99 7.35 11.15
C TRP A 192 17.21 7.62 10.26
N ARG A 193 17.19 7.24 8.97
CA ARG A 193 18.30 7.51 8.05
C ARG A 193 18.43 9.01 7.75
N GLU A 194 17.30 9.68 7.62
CA GLU A 194 17.24 11.14 7.47
C GLU A 194 17.72 11.84 8.76
N ALA A 195 17.39 11.29 9.93
CA ALA A 195 17.89 11.74 11.23
C ALA A 195 19.37 11.43 11.49
N ARG A 196 19.91 10.30 10.98
CA ARG A 196 21.29 9.85 11.19
C ARG A 196 22.33 10.79 10.57
N CYS A 197 21.95 11.58 9.56
CA CYS A 197 22.77 12.70 9.08
C CYS A 197 23.13 13.70 10.20
N GLN A 198 22.40 13.70 11.31
CA GLN A 198 22.62 14.56 12.46
C GLN A 198 23.48 13.90 13.57
N TRP A 199 23.85 12.61 13.46
CA TRP A 199 24.66 11.89 14.46
C TRP A 199 25.74 10.98 13.81
N PRO A 200 26.96 11.51 13.56
CA PRO A 200 28.02 10.80 12.83
C PRO A 200 28.69 9.64 13.59
N ASP A 201 28.68 9.64 14.93
CA ASP A 201 29.66 8.87 15.73
C ASP A 201 29.15 7.56 16.36
N GLY A 202 28.00 7.03 15.93
CA GLY A 202 27.54 5.71 16.36
C GLY A 202 26.03 5.51 16.25
N ALA A 203 25.59 4.26 16.09
CA ALA A 203 24.16 3.94 16.10
C ALA A 203 23.61 4.16 17.53
N PRO A 204 22.56 4.98 17.71
CA PRO A 204 21.97 5.15 19.03
C PRO A 204 21.31 3.83 19.45
N PRO A 205 21.27 3.53 20.76
CA PRO A 205 20.49 2.42 21.26
C PRO A 205 19.01 2.59 20.86
N LEU A 206 18.29 1.47 20.74
CA LEU A 206 16.92 1.38 20.19
C LEU A 206 15.95 2.41 20.82
N ASP A 207 16.15 2.71 22.09
CA ASP A 207 15.45 3.72 22.87
C ASP A 207 15.69 5.16 22.36
N GLY A 208 16.88 5.49 21.84
CA GLY A 208 17.17 6.76 21.18
C GLY A 208 16.46 6.92 19.83
N VAL A 209 16.39 5.85 19.04
CA VAL A 209 15.69 5.81 17.74
C VAL A 209 14.19 6.02 17.93
N VAL A 210 13.63 5.31 18.90
CA VAL A 210 12.21 5.41 19.25
C VAL A 210 11.88 6.78 19.83
N ARG A 211 12.72 7.35 20.70
CA ARG A 211 12.53 8.73 21.21
C ARG A 211 12.59 9.78 20.10
N HIS A 212 13.48 9.63 19.13
CA HIS A 212 13.61 10.58 18.03
C HIS A 212 12.42 10.50 17.06
N ALA A 213 12.02 9.29 16.66
CA ALA A 213 10.83 9.05 15.85
C ALA A 213 9.55 9.57 16.54
N ILE A 214 9.46 9.44 17.86
CA ILE A 214 8.38 10.01 18.67
C ILE A 214 8.48 11.55 18.72
N SER A 215 9.69 12.12 18.76
CA SER A 215 9.92 13.57 18.85
C SER A 215 9.49 14.36 17.62
N GLU A 216 9.69 13.78 16.44
CA GLU A 216 9.31 14.38 15.15
C GLU A 216 7.84 14.08 14.78
N ALA A 217 7.26 13.00 15.33
CA ALA A 217 5.87 12.59 15.05
C ALA A 217 4.83 13.13 16.06
N PHE A 218 5.22 14.00 17.02
CA PHE A 218 4.39 14.42 18.16
C PHE A 218 3.09 15.15 17.82
N ASP A 219 2.98 15.73 16.62
CA ASP A 219 1.74 16.38 16.16
C ASP A 219 0.74 15.39 15.54
N SER A 220 1.07 14.10 15.50
CA SER A 220 0.25 13.05 14.90
C SER A 220 -0.12 11.94 15.89
N TRP A 221 -1.37 11.47 15.78
CA TRP A 221 -1.94 10.36 16.56
C TRP A 221 -1.09 9.07 16.60
N PRO A 222 -0.35 8.68 15.54
CA PRO A 222 0.57 7.53 15.59
C PRO A 222 1.69 7.64 16.63
N GLY A 223 2.19 8.86 16.90
CA GLY A 223 3.17 9.10 17.95
C GLY A 223 2.64 8.81 19.36
N TRP A 224 1.34 9.04 19.59
CA TRP A 224 0.65 8.71 20.84
C TRP A 224 0.48 7.19 21.04
N CYS A 225 0.24 6.43 19.98
CA CYS A 225 0.12 4.97 20.04
C CYS A 225 1.46 4.27 20.31
N ALA A 226 2.55 4.75 19.71
CA ALA A 226 3.90 4.25 19.98
C ALA A 226 4.31 4.48 21.45
N LEU A 227 3.88 5.58 22.05
CA LEU A 227 4.11 5.91 23.45
C LEU A 227 3.33 5.04 24.44
N ASP A 228 2.04 4.78 24.18
CA ASP A 228 1.22 3.87 25.01
C ASP A 228 1.73 2.42 24.95
N TRP A 229 2.31 2.00 23.81
CA TRP A 229 2.97 0.71 23.64
C TRP A 229 4.22 0.55 24.51
N LEU A 230 5.10 1.56 24.55
CA LEU A 230 6.33 1.54 25.37
C LEU A 230 6.03 1.51 26.88
N GLU A 231 4.98 2.20 27.34
CA GLU A 231 4.59 2.25 28.75
C GLU A 231 4.05 0.90 29.28
N ARG A 232 3.40 0.12 28.42
CA ARG A 232 2.73 -1.14 28.81
C ARG A 232 3.62 -2.37 28.66
N GLY A 233 4.57 -2.35 27.72
CA GLY A 233 5.45 -3.48 27.42
C GLY A 233 6.87 -3.40 27.99
N TYR A 234 7.36 -2.20 28.33
CA TYR A 234 8.72 -2.00 28.83
C TYR A 234 8.70 -1.12 30.10
N PRO A 235 9.41 -1.49 31.19
CA PRO A 235 9.51 -0.64 32.36
C PRO A 235 10.35 0.59 32.01
N LEU A 236 9.66 1.66 31.58
CA LEU A 236 10.29 2.96 31.38
C LEU A 236 10.89 3.43 32.71
N SER A 237 12.13 3.91 32.66
CA SER A 237 12.80 4.51 33.83
C SER A 237 11.98 5.69 34.38
N GLY A 238 12.15 5.99 35.68
CA GLY A 238 11.33 6.96 36.40
C GLY A 238 11.29 8.35 35.76
N GLU A 239 12.37 8.76 35.11
CA GLU A 239 12.49 10.07 34.44
C GLU A 239 11.69 10.14 33.14
N LEU A 240 11.67 9.06 32.35
CA LEU A 240 10.87 8.99 31.12
C LEU A 240 9.37 8.98 31.45
N ARG A 241 8.98 8.28 32.52
CA ARG A 241 7.62 8.30 33.06
C ARG A 241 7.20 9.70 33.56
N ALA A 242 8.10 10.42 34.23
CA ALA A 242 7.85 11.78 34.70
C ALA A 242 7.72 12.79 33.54
N ALA A 243 8.54 12.64 32.49
CA ALA A 243 8.43 13.44 31.27
C ALA A 243 7.08 13.21 30.56
N LEU A 244 6.65 11.94 30.44
CA LEU A 244 5.36 11.56 29.86
C LEU A 244 4.16 12.13 30.63
N GLN A 245 4.20 12.07 31.96
CA GLN A 245 3.16 12.67 32.82
C GLN A 245 3.13 14.21 32.80
N ALA A 246 4.27 14.87 32.53
CA ALA A 246 4.35 16.32 32.38
C ALA A 246 3.82 16.76 31.00
N VAL A 247 4.06 15.96 29.95
CA VAL A 247 3.55 16.20 28.59
C VAL A 247 2.02 16.03 28.53
N ARG A 248 1.46 14.98 29.15
CA ARG A 248 0.01 14.75 29.29
C ARG A 248 -0.74 15.89 29.98
N ARG A 249 -0.09 16.62 30.89
CA ARG A 249 -0.70 17.73 31.65
C ARG A 249 -0.63 19.09 30.95
N GLY A 250 -0.06 19.17 29.75
CA GLY A 250 0.01 20.43 28.99
C GLY A 250 0.85 21.54 29.67
N ASP A 251 1.64 21.23 30.70
CA ASP A 251 2.35 22.25 31.49
C ASP A 251 3.69 22.63 30.83
N GLN A 252 3.65 23.73 30.08
CA GLN A 252 4.77 24.29 29.32
C GLN A 252 6.00 24.62 30.19
N THR A 253 5.80 24.94 31.48
CA THR A 253 6.88 25.31 32.41
C THR A 253 7.65 24.07 32.87
N ARG A 254 6.96 22.94 33.03
CA ARG A 254 7.59 21.65 33.35
C ARG A 254 8.28 21.00 32.14
N ARG A 255 7.76 21.23 30.92
CA ARG A 255 8.45 20.83 29.66
C ARG A 255 9.84 21.46 29.55
N LYS A 256 9.97 22.76 29.86
CA LYS A 256 11.26 23.45 29.87
C LYS A 256 12.22 22.92 30.95
N ARG A 257 11.72 22.53 32.14
CA ARG A 257 12.52 21.90 33.20
C ARG A 257 12.97 20.48 32.85
N ALA A 258 12.13 19.67 32.19
CA ALA A 258 12.49 18.33 31.72
C ALA A 258 13.60 18.40 30.64
N SER A 259 13.47 19.29 29.66
CA SER A 259 14.53 19.55 28.67
C SER A 259 15.82 20.12 29.26
N ALA A 260 15.79 20.70 30.46
CA ALA A 260 16.98 21.18 31.17
C ALA A 260 17.62 20.12 32.08
N LEU A 261 16.85 19.11 32.52
CA LEU A 261 17.34 17.93 33.27
C LEU A 261 18.04 16.95 32.33
N LEU A 262 17.48 16.71 31.15
CA LEU A 262 18.07 15.84 30.11
C LEU A 262 19.44 16.37 29.66
N ARG A 263 19.59 17.69 29.51
CA ARG A 263 20.86 18.35 29.19
C ARG A 263 21.93 18.29 30.29
N ARG A 264 21.58 17.96 31.53
CA ARG A 264 22.54 17.76 32.63
C ARG A 264 23.04 16.33 32.75
N HIS A 265 22.32 15.36 32.19
CA HIS A 265 22.77 13.97 32.11
C HIS A 265 23.67 13.70 30.90
N GLU A 266 23.84 14.70 30.03
CA GLU A 266 24.75 14.69 28.87
C GLU A 266 26.16 15.23 29.20
N GLN A 267 26.40 15.63 30.47
CA GLN A 267 27.72 16.00 31.02
C GLN A 267 28.18 14.95 32.04
#